data_AF-A0A923KSG1-F1
#
_entry.id   AF-A0A923KSG1-F1
#
_cell.length_a   1.000
_cell.length_b   1.000
_cell.length_c   1.000
_cell.angle_alpha   90.00
_cell.angle_beta   90.00
_cell.angle_gamma   90.00
#
_symmetry.space_group_name_H-M   'P 1'
#
loop_
_entity.id
_entity.type
_entity.pdbx_description
1 polymer ?
#
loop_
_entity_poly.entity_id
_entity_poly.type
_entity_poly.pdbx_seq_one_letter_code
_entity_poly.pdbx_strand_id
1 'polypeptide(L)'
;MGFNNYFQISDDVSKGRISESDYAVFEIDHTAEAVQQAWHEIFQELSNHGYEMDGSKPIMERYAAKMVKKHQCEICVPIVSR
;
A
#
# COMPACT_ATOMS: atom_id res chain seq x y z
N MET A 1 -38.01 17.31 11.59
CA MET A 1 -36.71 17.90 11.96
C MET A 1 -35.63 17.03 11.36
N GLY A 2 -35.05 17.45 10.23
CA GLY A 2 -33.98 16.71 9.56
C GLY A 2 -32.63 17.08 10.16
N PHE A 3 -31.92 16.12 10.73
CA PHE A 3 -30.55 16.31 11.18
C PHE A 3 -29.64 16.28 9.95
N ASN A 4 -29.29 17.45 9.43
CA ASN A 4 -28.22 17.60 8.44
C ASN A 4 -26.87 17.53 9.17
N ASN A 5 -26.33 16.32 9.33
CA ASN A 5 -24.98 16.12 9.85
C ASN A 5 -23.96 16.28 8.72
N TYR A 6 -23.64 17.51 8.36
CA TYR A 6 -22.46 17.79 7.54
C TYR A 6 -21.23 17.71 8.46
N PHE A 7 -20.55 16.56 8.45
CA PHE A 7 -19.21 16.46 9.01
C PHE A 7 -18.28 17.36 8.18
N GLN A 8 -17.83 18.46 8.79
CA GLN A 8 -16.75 19.25 8.20
C GLN A 8 -15.47 18.45 8.32
N ILE A 9 -14.79 18.30 7.19
CA ILE A 9 -13.50 17.63 7.12
C ILE A 9 -12.45 18.67 7.47
N SER A 10 -11.61 18.37 8.46
CA SER A 10 -10.51 19.26 8.88
C SER A 10 -9.62 19.59 7.68
N ASP A 11 -9.01 20.78 7.70
CA ASP A 11 -8.02 21.18 6.69
C ASP A 11 -6.78 20.25 6.68
N ASP A 12 -6.56 19.49 7.76
CA ASP A 12 -5.52 18.45 7.85
C ASP A 12 -5.85 17.17 7.07
N VAL A 13 -7.07 17.06 6.54
CA VAL A 13 -7.54 15.85 5.85
C VAL A 13 -7.76 16.16 4.38
N SER A 14 -6.92 15.56 3.55
CA SER A 14 -7.05 15.64 2.10
C SER A 14 -7.92 14.50 1.56
N LYS A 15 -8.76 14.83 0.57
CA LYS A 15 -9.45 13.83 -0.26
C LYS A 15 -8.64 13.59 -1.52
N GLY A 16 -8.45 12.32 -1.87
CA GLY A 16 -7.77 11.91 -3.09
C GLY A 16 -8.45 10.70 -3.72
N ARG A 17 -7.98 10.33 -4.91
CA ARG A 17 -8.37 9.10 -5.61
C ARG A 17 -7.12 8.37 -6.06
N ILE A 18 -7.07 7.08 -5.79
CA ILE A 18 -6.08 6.18 -6.38
C ILE A 18 -6.70 5.64 -7.67
N SER A 19 -6.00 5.80 -8.80
CA SER A 19 -6.42 5.20 -10.06
C SER A 19 -6.23 3.69 -10.02
N GLU A 20 -7.05 2.96 -10.77
CA GLU A 20 -6.88 1.52 -10.96
C GLU A 20 -5.48 1.19 -11.50
N SER A 21 -4.91 0.10 -10.98
CA SER A 21 -3.61 -0.46 -11.36
C SER A 21 -3.53 -1.89 -10.81
N ASP A 22 -2.73 -2.72 -11.46
CA ASP A 22 -2.30 -3.98 -10.88
C ASP A 22 -1.20 -3.72 -9.84
N TYR A 23 -1.19 -4.54 -8.79
CA TYR A 23 -0.26 -4.44 -7.67
C TYR A 23 0.31 -5.81 -7.34
N ALA A 24 1.64 -5.89 -7.21
CA ALA A 24 2.27 -6.98 -6.48
C ALA A 24 2.10 -6.71 -4.97
N VAL A 25 1.74 -7.75 -4.22
CA VAL A 25 1.46 -7.64 -2.78
C VAL A 25 2.46 -8.50 -2.02
N PHE A 26 3.25 -7.86 -1.17
CA PHE A 26 4.24 -8.51 -0.31
C PHE A 26 3.71 -8.52 1.12
N GLU A 27 3.37 -9.70 1.63
CA GLU A 27 3.01 -9.91 3.04
C GLU A 27 4.28 -10.10 3.85
N ILE A 28 4.47 -9.29 4.89
CA ILE A 28 5.67 -9.31 5.73
C ILE A 28 5.29 -9.19 7.21
N ASP A 29 6.19 -9.62 8.08
CA ASP A 29 6.10 -9.31 9.51
C ASP A 29 6.20 -7.79 9.72
N HIS A 30 5.41 -7.26 10.63
CA HIS A 30 5.39 -5.83 10.95
C HIS A 30 6.47 -5.48 11.99
N THR A 31 7.72 -5.77 11.64
CA THR A 31 8.92 -5.34 12.39
C THR A 31 9.72 -4.35 11.57
N ALA A 32 10.49 -3.49 12.24
CA ALA A 32 11.33 -2.51 11.55
C ALA A 32 12.35 -3.18 10.60
N GLU A 33 12.89 -4.32 11.02
CA GLU A 33 13.85 -5.12 10.27
C GLU A 33 13.23 -5.73 9.02
N ALA A 34 12.04 -6.35 9.14
CA ALA A 34 11.35 -6.97 8.01
C ALA A 34 10.89 -5.93 6.98
N VAL A 35 10.38 -4.78 7.44
CA VAL A 35 10.01 -3.66 6.56
C VAL A 35 11.23 -3.13 5.81
N GLN A 36 12.36 -2.90 6.51
CA GLN A 36 13.59 -2.43 5.88
C GLN A 36 14.11 -3.42 4.83
N GLN A 37 14.12 -4.72 5.18
CA GLN A 37 14.55 -5.77 4.27
C GLN A 37 13.64 -5.83 3.03
N ALA A 38 12.32 -5.78 3.23
CA ALA A 38 11.37 -5.79 2.12
C ALA A 38 11.61 -4.62 1.16
N TRP A 39 11.81 -3.40 1.66
CA TRP A 39 12.13 -2.24 0.82
C TRP A 39 13.42 -2.42 0.00
N HIS A 40 14.39 -3.18 0.51
CA HIS A 40 15.63 -3.49 -0.21
C HIS A 40 15.43 -4.54 -1.32
N GLU A 41 14.57 -5.53 -1.08
CA GLU A 41 14.44 -6.72 -1.92
C GLU A 41 13.31 -6.63 -2.96
N ILE A 42 12.24 -5.90 -2.68
CA ILE A 42 11.01 -5.90 -3.49
C ILE A 42 11.27 -5.63 -4.98
N PHE A 43 12.08 -4.63 -5.33
CA PHE A 43 12.30 -4.28 -6.74
C PHE A 43 13.08 -5.36 -7.50
N GLN A 44 14.01 -6.01 -6.82
CA GLN A 44 14.72 -7.15 -7.40
C GLN A 44 13.75 -8.32 -7.59
N GLU A 45 12.88 -8.58 -6.61
CA GLU A 45 11.91 -9.66 -6.67
C GLU A 45 10.88 -9.47 -7.79
N LEU A 46 10.42 -8.22 -8.02
CA LEU A 46 9.60 -7.87 -9.17
C LEU A 46 10.30 -8.18 -10.48
N SER A 47 11.55 -7.75 -10.63
CA SER A 47 12.33 -8.00 -11.85
C SER A 47 12.56 -9.49 -12.09
N ASN A 48 12.79 -10.27 -11.03
CA ASN A 48 12.93 -11.73 -11.12
C ASN A 48 11.65 -12.40 -11.67
N HIS A 49 10.49 -11.80 -11.42
CA HIS A 49 9.20 -12.25 -11.90
C HIS A 49 8.75 -11.61 -13.21
N GLY A 50 9.60 -10.80 -13.85
CA GLY A 50 9.29 -10.17 -15.14
C GLY A 50 8.39 -8.94 -15.03
N TYR A 51 8.28 -8.32 -13.86
CA TYR A 51 7.53 -7.09 -13.66
C TYR A 51 8.45 -5.89 -13.45
N GLU A 52 7.95 -4.71 -13.78
CA GLU A 52 8.54 -3.42 -13.39
C GLU A 52 7.56 -2.65 -12.51
N MET A 53 8.10 -1.76 -11.68
CA MET A 53 7.28 -0.86 -10.89
C MET A 53 6.70 0.25 -11.78
N ASP A 54 5.39 0.49 -11.69
CA ASP A 54 4.76 1.68 -12.27
C ASP A 54 5.04 2.92 -11.39
N GLY A 55 6.06 3.69 -11.76
CA GLY A 55 6.43 4.93 -11.05
C GLY A 55 5.38 6.05 -11.10
N SER A 56 4.30 5.91 -11.89
CA SER A 56 3.21 6.88 -11.93
C SER A 56 2.16 6.67 -10.82
N LYS A 57 2.24 5.56 -10.09
CA LYS A 57 1.30 5.17 -9.04
C LYS A 57 2.01 5.09 -7.68
N PRO A 58 1.29 5.32 -6.56
CA PRO A 58 1.89 5.22 -5.25
C PRO A 58 2.10 3.74 -4.85
N ILE A 59 3.20 3.48 -4.15
CA ILE A 59 3.33 2.29 -3.30
C ILE A 59 2.51 2.52 -2.03
N MET A 60 1.81 1.50 -1.56
CA MET A 60 0.96 1.59 -0.37
C MET A 60 1.35 0.53 0.67
N GLU A 61 1.49 0.95 1.92
CA GLU A 61 1.49 0.04 3.05
C GLU A 61 0.05 -0.17 3.55
N ARG A 62 -0.39 -1.42 3.66
CA ARG A 62 -1.76 -1.77 4.03
C ARG A 62 -1.79 -2.52 5.36
N TYR A 63 -2.56 -1.96 6.29
CA TYR A 63 -2.72 -2.44 7.66
C TYR A 63 -4.13 -2.98 7.90
N ALA A 64 -4.50 -4.03 7.14
CA ALA A 64 -5.79 -4.66 7.33
C ALA A 64 -5.89 -5.26 8.73
N ALA A 65 -7.01 -5.06 9.43
CA ALA A 65 -7.18 -5.48 10.82
C ALA A 65 -6.86 -6.98 11.06
N LYS A 66 -7.11 -7.85 10.07
CA LYS A 66 -6.77 -9.28 10.13
C LYS A 66 -5.25 -9.54 10.14
N MET A 67 -4.48 -8.71 9.45
CA MET A 67 -3.01 -8.81 9.33
C MET A 67 -2.35 -8.21 10.56
N VAL A 68 -2.84 -7.05 11.01
CA VAL A 68 -2.35 -6.41 12.25
C VAL A 68 -2.49 -7.34 13.45
N LYS A 69 -3.61 -8.08 13.56
CA LYS A 69 -3.81 -9.11 14.60
C LYS A 69 -2.78 -10.25 14.55
N LYS A 70 -2.16 -10.47 13.40
CA LYS A 70 -1.09 -11.46 13.19
C LYS A 70 0.31 -10.83 13.26
N HIS A 71 0.42 -9.55 13.60
CA HIS A 71 1.67 -8.79 13.54
C HIS A 71 2.29 -8.75 12.14
N GLN A 72 1.44 -8.65 11.11
CA GLN A 72 1.86 -8.57 9.70
C GLN A 72 1.32 -7.30 9.05
N CYS A 73 2.01 -6.84 8.00
CA CYS A 73 1.53 -5.81 7.08
C CYS A 73 1.78 -6.21 5.63
N GLU A 74 1.19 -5.46 4.70
CA GLU A 74 1.37 -5.69 3.27
C GLU A 74 1.99 -4.44 2.62
N ILE A 75 3.00 -4.63 1.78
CA ILE A 75 3.49 -3.58 0.86
C ILE A 75 2.92 -3.88 -0.52
N CYS A 76 2.18 -2.93 -1.08
CA CYS A 76 1.53 -3.03 -2.38
C CYS A 76 2.29 -2.17 -3.37
N VAL A 77 3.03 -2.80 -4.28
CA VAL A 77 3.83 -2.11 -5.29
C VAL A 77 3.09 -2.15 -6.63
N PRO A 78 2.81 -1.00 -7.25
CA PRO A 78 2.12 -0.96 -8.52
C PRO A 78 3.05 -1.51 -9.62
N ILE A 79 2.50 -2.33 -10.51
CA ILE A 79 3.29 -3.04 -11.51
C ILE A 79 2.81 -2.78 -12.93
N VAL A 80 3.74 -2.90 -13.87
CA VAL A 80 3.47 -3.12 -15.30
C VAL A 80 4.08 -4.44 -15.73
N SER A 81 3.37 -5.18 -16.59
CA SER A 81 3.94 -6.34 -17.28
C SER A 81 5.02 -5.88 -18.25
N ARG A 82 6.15 -6.59 -18.28
CA ARG A 82 7.15 -6.46 -19.34
C ARG A 82 6.68 -7.11 -20.64
#